data_AF-A0A9D0J4Z9-F1
#
_entry.id   AF-A0A9D0J4Z9-F1
#
_cell.length_a   1.000
_cell.length_b   1.000
_cell.length_c   1.000
_cell.angle_alpha   90.00
_cell.angle_beta   90.00
_cell.angle_gamma   90.00
#
_symmetry.space_group_name_H-M   'P 1'
#
loop_
_entity.id
_entity.type
_entity.pdbx_description
1 polymer ?
#
loop_
_entity_poly.entity_id
_entity_poly.type
_entity_poly.pdbx_seq_one_letter_code
_entity_poly.pdbx_strand_id
1 'polypeptide(L)'
;FGAGGDRDHEKRPLMGKVAENLAKKVYVTSDNPRNEDPDAIIADILSGMEHPEQAVIEPNRKAAISIALRERNGDEVVVVLGKGDEQFQIVYDKRFPFDDREIVRELLSGN
;
A
#
# COMPACT_ATOMS: atom_id res chain seq x y z
N PHE A 1 2.38 -0.10 -0.81
CA PHE A 1 1.86 -1.47 -0.72
C PHE A 1 1.10 -1.63 0.60
N GLY A 2 0.36 -2.72 0.77
CA GLY A 2 -0.30 -3.07 2.03
C GLY A 2 -0.27 -4.58 2.25
N ALA A 3 -0.98 -5.06 3.26
CA ALA A 3 -1.19 -6.49 3.51
C ALA A 3 -2.68 -6.77 3.74
N GLY A 4 -3.11 -8.01 3.48
CA GLY A 4 -4.48 -8.42 3.75
C GLY A 4 -4.68 -8.75 5.24
N GLY A 5 -5.81 -8.32 5.80
CA GLY A 5 -6.23 -8.69 7.15
C GLY A 5 -6.78 -10.12 7.23
N ASP A 6 -7.01 -10.60 8.44
CA ASP A 6 -7.43 -11.94 8.84
C ASP A 6 -6.51 -13.08 8.35
N ARG A 7 -5.27 -12.77 7.95
CA ARG A 7 -4.32 -13.76 7.41
C ARG A 7 -2.86 -13.31 7.50
N ASP A 8 -1.97 -14.30 7.45
CA ASP A 8 -0.54 -14.16 7.14
C ASP A 8 0.20 -13.09 7.97
N HIS A 9 -0.16 -12.90 9.24
CA HIS A 9 0.40 -11.86 10.12
C HIS A 9 1.94 -11.89 10.18
N GLU A 10 2.51 -13.09 10.25
CA GLU A 10 3.97 -13.32 10.32
C GLU A 10 4.72 -12.76 9.10
N LYS A 11 4.06 -12.59 7.95
CA LYS A 11 4.68 -12.04 6.73
C LYS A 11 4.75 -10.53 6.73
N ARG A 12 3.89 -9.83 7.48
CA ARG A 12 3.78 -8.36 7.47
C ARG A 12 5.11 -7.67 7.81
N PRO A 13 5.80 -7.99 8.93
CA PRO A 13 7.10 -7.38 9.22
C PRO A 13 8.15 -7.73 8.15
N LEU A 14 8.13 -8.96 7.62
CA LEU A 14 9.07 -9.37 6.57
C LEU A 14 8.87 -8.56 5.27
N MET A 15 7.61 -8.24 4.93
CA MET A 15 7.28 -7.37 3.79
C MET A 15 7.80 -5.95 4.01
N GLY A 16 7.61 -5.38 5.21
CA GLY A 16 8.15 -4.08 5.58
C GLY A 16 9.67 -4.02 5.43
N LYS A 17 10.36 -5.00 6.03
CA LYS A 17 11.82 -5.15 5.93
C LYS A 17 12.31 -5.19 4.49
N VAL A 18 11.69 -6.00 3.64
CA VAL A 18 12.11 -6.15 2.23
C VAL A 18 11.85 -4.87 1.45
N ALA A 19 10.71 -4.21 1.68
CA ALA A 19 10.39 -2.95 1.01
C ALA A 19 11.40 -1.84 1.38
N GLU A 20 11.76 -1.71 2.65
CA GLU A 20 12.77 -0.75 3.11
C GLU A 20 14.13 -0.97 2.45
N ASN A 21 14.56 -2.23 2.35
CA ASN A 21 15.88 -2.56 1.84
C ASN A 21 16.01 -2.38 0.32
N LEU A 22 14.90 -2.46 -0.43
CA LEU A 22 14.92 -2.47 -1.89
C LEU A 22 14.39 -1.19 -2.53
N ALA A 23 13.55 -0.43 -1.83
CA ALA A 23 12.93 0.77 -2.36
C ALA A 23 13.58 2.04 -1.79
N LYS A 24 13.69 3.08 -2.62
CA LYS A 24 14.17 4.41 -2.15
C LYS A 24 13.15 5.12 -1.27
N LYS A 25 11.85 4.89 -1.54
CA LYS A 25 10.72 5.49 -0.85
C LYS A 25 9.69 4.38 -0.63
N VAL A 26 9.19 4.26 0.59
CA VAL A 26 8.20 3.24 0.95
C VAL A 26 6.90 3.93 1.33
N TYR A 27 5.82 3.52 0.66
CA TYR A 27 4.46 3.98 0.95
C TYR A 27 3.68 2.78 1.50
N VAL A 28 3.27 2.83 2.76
CA VAL A 28 2.48 1.78 3.42
C VAL A 28 1.03 2.25 3.51
N THR A 29 0.10 1.43 3.04
CA THR A 29 -1.32 1.76 2.89
C THR A 29 -2.21 0.53 3.12
N SER A 30 -3.52 0.73 3.13
CA SER A 30 -4.48 -0.37 3.17
C SER A 30 -4.47 -1.19 1.87
N ASP A 31 -4.70 -2.49 1.99
CA ASP A 31 -5.01 -3.39 0.88
C ASP A 31 -6.42 -3.96 1.10
N ASN A 32 -6.55 -5.22 1.49
CA ASN A 32 -7.82 -5.84 1.83
C ASN A 32 -7.87 -6.04 3.35
N PRO A 33 -8.21 -5.00 4.16
CA PRO A 33 -8.15 -5.07 5.61
C PRO A 33 -9.15 -6.07 6.22
N ARG A 34 -10.23 -6.42 5.50
CA ARG A 34 -11.28 -7.32 6.01
C ARG A 34 -11.78 -6.85 7.38
N ASN A 35 -11.73 -7.70 8.41
CA ASN A 35 -12.24 -7.37 9.74
C ASN A 35 -11.18 -6.74 10.65
N GLU A 36 -9.93 -6.61 10.20
CA GLU A 36 -8.86 -5.97 10.95
C GLU A 36 -8.85 -4.45 10.74
N ASP A 37 -8.39 -3.74 11.77
CA ASP A 37 -8.08 -2.32 11.68
C ASP A 37 -6.91 -2.10 10.69
N PRO A 38 -7.09 -1.30 9.62
CA PRO A 38 -6.02 -0.96 8.70
C PRO A 38 -4.77 -0.43 9.40
N ASP A 39 -4.92 0.36 10.46
CA ASP A 39 -3.79 0.96 11.17
C ASP A 39 -2.99 -0.09 11.95
N ALA A 40 -3.66 -1.14 12.45
CA ALA A 40 -2.99 -2.27 13.08
C ALA A 40 -2.17 -3.09 12.06
N ILE A 41 -2.72 -3.33 10.87
CA ILE A 41 -1.99 -4.01 9.78
C ILE A 41 -0.77 -3.20 9.36
N ILE A 42 -0.92 -1.88 9.24
CA ILE A 42 0.19 -0.98 8.92
C ILE A 42 1.26 -1.04 10.03
N ALA A 43 0.87 -1.00 11.30
CA ALA A 43 1.80 -1.13 12.42
C ALA A 43 2.59 -2.45 12.37
N ASP A 44 1.94 -3.57 12.05
CA ASP A 44 2.61 -4.86 11.88
C ASP A 44 3.66 -4.82 10.75
N ILE A 45 3.35 -4.16 9.63
CA ILE A 45 4.31 -3.99 8.52
C ILE A 45 5.52 -3.17 8.99
N LEU A 46 5.28 -2.03 9.62
CA LEU A 46 6.32 -1.12 10.09
C LEU A 46 7.22 -1.76 11.16
N SER A 47 6.70 -2.70 11.95
CA SER A 47 7.49 -3.39 12.99
C SER A 47 8.69 -4.19 12.46
N GLY A 48 8.74 -4.48 11.16
CA GLY A 48 9.87 -5.14 10.52
C GLY A 48 10.88 -4.19 9.85
N MET A 49 10.62 -2.89 9.86
CA MET A 49 11.50 -1.86 9.30
C MET A 49 12.50 -1.38 10.35
N GLU A 50 13.73 -1.08 9.94
CA GLU A 50 14.77 -0.48 10.78
C GLU A 50 14.54 1.02 10.99
N HIS A 51 13.98 1.69 9.98
CA HIS A 51 13.68 3.12 9.94
C HIS A 51 12.22 3.39 9.52
N PRO A 52 11.22 2.91 10.30
CA PRO A 52 9.81 3.06 9.97
C PRO A 52 9.36 4.51 9.83
N GLU A 53 10.06 5.46 10.45
CA GLU A 53 9.80 6.90 10.33
C GLU A 53 10.07 7.46 8.92
N GLN A 54 10.82 6.75 8.08
CA GLN A 54 11.07 7.12 6.68
C GLN A 54 9.96 6.65 5.74
N ALA A 55 9.06 5.78 6.21
CA ALA A 55 7.91 5.34 5.44
C ALA A 55 6.82 6.43 5.42
N VAL A 56 6.19 6.61 4.27
CA VAL A 56 4.96 7.40 4.15
C VAL A 56 3.78 6.49 4.49
N ILE A 57 3.00 6.89 5.49
CA ILE A 57 1.83 6.15 5.97
C ILE A 57 0.57 6.87 5.51
N GLU A 58 -0.25 6.20 4.70
CA GLU A 58 -1.53 6.74 4.23
C GLU A 58 -2.52 5.57 4.06
N PRO A 59 -3.44 5.35 5.02
CA PRO A 59 -4.38 4.22 4.96
C PRO A 59 -5.32 4.25 3.75
N ASN A 60 -5.64 5.43 3.20
CA ASN A 60 -6.43 5.51 1.97
C ASN A 60 -5.57 5.13 0.75
N ARG A 61 -5.83 3.95 0.18
CA ARG A 61 -5.03 3.42 -0.93
C ARG A 61 -4.96 4.33 -2.15
N LYS A 62 -6.07 5.00 -2.53
CA LYS A 62 -6.07 5.96 -3.65
C LYS A 62 -5.21 7.17 -3.33
N ALA A 63 -5.29 7.70 -2.10
CA ALA A 63 -4.46 8.81 -1.66
C ALA A 63 -2.97 8.41 -1.62
N ALA A 64 -2.62 7.24 -1.11
CA ALA A 64 -1.24 6.75 -1.08
C ALA A 64 -0.63 6.64 -2.49
N ILE A 65 -1.38 6.09 -3.46
CA ILE A 65 -0.97 6.04 -4.87
C ILE A 65 -0.79 7.46 -5.42
N SER A 66 -1.72 8.37 -5.11
CA SER A 66 -1.61 9.78 -5.54
C SER A 66 -0.38 10.47 -4.97
N ILE A 67 -0.05 10.26 -3.69
CA ILE A 67 1.14 10.84 -3.06
C ILE A 67 2.39 10.30 -3.74
N ALA A 68 2.51 8.97 -3.88
CA ALA A 68 3.66 8.34 -4.51
C ALA A 68 3.89 8.81 -5.96
N LEU A 69 2.82 8.95 -6.76
CA LEU A 69 2.93 9.44 -8.14
C LEU A 69 3.30 10.92 -8.23
N ARG A 70 2.97 11.72 -7.22
CA ARG A 70 3.21 13.16 -7.20
C ARG A 70 4.59 13.51 -6.61
N GLU A 71 5.11 12.68 -5.73
CA GLU A 71 6.43 12.81 -5.10
C GLU A 71 7.55 12.11 -5.87
N ARG A 72 7.22 11.35 -6.92
CA ARG A 72 8.23 10.76 -7.80
C ARG A 72 8.99 11.86 -8.53
N ASN A 73 10.31 11.75 -8.55
CA ASN A 73 11.19 12.72 -9.21
C ASN A 73 11.83 12.11 -10.46
N GLY A 74 11.87 12.87 -11.55
CA GLY A 74 12.56 12.47 -12.78
C GLY A 74 12.17 11.08 -13.25
N ASP A 75 13.16 10.18 -13.35
CA ASP A 75 13.02 8.82 -13.87
C ASP A 75 12.63 7.79 -12.79
N GLU A 76 12.16 8.23 -11.62
CA GLU A 76 11.68 7.33 -10.58
C GLU A 76 10.45 6.53 -11.03
N VAL A 77 10.49 5.23 -10.78
CA VAL A 77 9.40 4.30 -11.05
C VAL A 77 8.62 4.05 -9.76
N VAL A 78 7.30 4.19 -9.84
CA VAL A 78 6.39 3.81 -8.75
C VAL A 78 5.86 2.41 -9.02
N VAL A 79 6.07 1.50 -8.07
CA VAL A 79 5.57 0.12 -8.14
C VAL A 79 4.42 -0.06 -7.13
N VAL A 80 3.21 -0.29 -7.65
CA VAL A 80 2.02 -0.56 -6.82
C VAL A 80 1.87 -2.08 -6.66
N LEU A 81 2.01 -2.57 -5.44
CA LEU A 81 2.01 -4.02 -5.12
C LEU A 81 0.80 -4.40 -4.25
N GLY A 82 0.40 -5.68 -4.35
CA GLY A 82 -0.64 -6.30 -3.53
C GLY A 82 -1.79 -6.86 -4.35
N LYS A 83 -2.50 -6.00 -5.08
CA LYS A 83 -3.80 -6.32 -5.69
C LYS A 83 -3.75 -6.91 -7.10
N GLY A 84 -2.74 -6.54 -7.90
CA GLY A 84 -2.62 -7.03 -9.27
C GLY A 84 -3.82 -6.65 -10.15
N ASP A 85 -4.60 -7.65 -10.56
CA ASP A 85 -5.78 -7.50 -11.42
C ASP A 85 -7.12 -7.45 -10.66
N GLU A 86 -7.10 -7.50 -9.33
CA GLU A 86 -8.29 -7.32 -8.49
C GLU A 86 -8.96 -5.95 -8.73
N GLN A 87 -10.29 -5.96 -8.83
CA GLN A 87 -11.11 -4.77 -9.12
C GLN A 87 -11.96 -4.33 -7.91
N PHE A 88 -11.62 -4.79 -6.71
CA PHE A 88 -12.30 -4.43 -5.49
C PHE A 88 -11.35 -4.36 -4.29
N GLN A 89 -11.76 -3.60 -3.29
CA GLN A 89 -11.16 -3.57 -1.97
C GLN A 89 -12.13 -4.17 -0.95
N ILE A 90 -11.64 -5.08 -0.10
CA ILE A 90 -12.45 -5.75 0.92
C ILE A 90 -12.32 -5.03 2.26
N VAL A 91 -13.44 -4.49 2.77
CA VAL A 91 -13.55 -3.91 4.11
C VAL A 91 -14.73 -4.59 4.81
N TYR A 92 -14.47 -5.21 5.95
CA TYR A 92 -15.34 -6.21 6.57
C TYR A 92 -15.74 -7.31 5.57
N ASP A 93 -17.04 -7.51 5.40
CA ASP A 93 -17.66 -8.47 4.49
C ASP A 93 -18.02 -7.87 3.13
N LYS A 94 -17.68 -6.59 2.88
CA LYS A 94 -18.08 -5.86 1.68
C LYS A 94 -16.93 -5.69 0.69
N ARG A 95 -17.28 -5.78 -0.59
CA ARG A 95 -16.40 -5.47 -1.72
C ARG A 95 -16.77 -4.10 -2.29
N PHE A 96 -15.85 -3.14 -2.15
CA PHE A 96 -15.98 -1.82 -2.72
C PHE A 96 -15.25 -1.79 -4.07
N PRO A 97 -15.84 -1.25 -5.15
CA PRO A 97 -15.14 -1.09 -6.43
C PRO A 97 -13.82 -0.33 -6.26
N PHE A 98 -12.72 -0.96 -6.64
CA PHE A 98 -11.38 -0.39 -6.50
C PHE A 98 -10.38 -1.15 -7.38
N ASP A 99 -9.87 -0.51 -8.43
CA ASP A 99 -8.85 -1.08 -9.32
C ASP A 99 -7.62 -0.17 -9.34
N ASP A 100 -6.48 -0.68 -8.87
CA ASP A 100 -5.20 0.05 -8.83
C ASP A 100 -4.84 0.59 -10.22
N ARG A 101 -5.13 -0.17 -11.29
CA ARG A 101 -4.77 0.19 -12.67
C ARG A 101 -5.63 1.33 -13.18
N GLU A 102 -6.92 1.34 -12.87
CA GLU A 102 -7.81 2.44 -13.23
C GLU A 102 -7.40 3.72 -12.50
N ILE A 103 -7.16 3.63 -11.20
CA ILE A 103 -6.71 4.77 -10.38
C ILE A 103 -5.39 5.35 -10.91
N VAL A 104 -4.41 4.50 -11.22
CA VAL A 104 -3.13 4.94 -11.79
C VAL A 104 -3.35 5.62 -13.15
N ARG A 105 -4.18 5.05 -14.03
CA ARG A 105 -4.50 5.67 -15.33
C ARG A 105 -5.16 7.03 -15.16
N GLU A 106 -6.18 7.13 -14.30
CA GLU A 106 -6.86 8.38 -13.98
C GLU A 106 -5.87 9.46 -13.54
N LEU A 107 -5.04 9.15 -12.54
CA LEU A 107 -4.07 10.08 -11.95
C LEU A 107 -2.98 10.51 -12.94
N LEU A 108 -2.61 9.65 -13.89
CA LEU A 108 -1.62 9.99 -14.92
C LEU A 108 -2.23 10.73 -16.11
N SER A 109 -3.51 10.52 -16.41
CA SER A 109 -4.23 11.20 -17.48
C SER A 109 -4.70 12.62 -17.13
N GLY A 110 -4.72 12.95 -15.83
CA GLY A 110 -5.09 14.27 -15.32
C GLY A 110 -3.95 15.30 -15.23
N ASN A 111 -2.82 15.03 -15.89
CA ASN A 111 -1.69 15.97 -16.02
C ASN A 111 -1.62 16.56 -17.43
#